data_AF-Q9AD44-F1
#
_entry.id   AF-Q9AD44-F1
#
_cell.length_a   1.000
_cell.length_b   1.000
_cell.length_c   1.000
_cell.angle_alpha   90.00
_cell.angle_beta   90.00
_cell.angle_gamma   90.00
#
_symmetry.space_group_name_H-M   'P 1'
#
loop_
_entity.id
_entity.type
_entity.pdbx_description
1 polymer ?
#
loop_
_entity_poly.entity_id
_entity_poly.type
_entity_poly.pdbx_seq_one_letter_code
_entity_poly.pdbx_strand_id
1 'polypeptide(L)'
;MLPRPACTYRPGQRRRPDSPAHPSHHPETRMTDILALPTRPYAADSPLAHLLDMAAEAAGPTEEEQRDDAETTAAHHIYSAYAHSFAQVIDAIDWRGYPALRDNDFTFEPSAVAWLDGGLWLHHTLHISETDGARDVLTLIVPCNCGHGYVDIQLDTEDVLLEVLAELRPTHGRSQHTDAPLDCHSVPLLPRLNGRQ
;
A
#
# COMPACT_ATOMS: atom_id res chain seq x y z
N MET A 1 -68.77 16.24 0.57
CA MET A 1 -69.25 15.37 1.65
C MET A 1 -68.72 15.93 2.97
N LEU A 2 -69.65 16.30 3.85
CA LEU A 2 -69.53 16.75 5.26
C LEU A 2 -68.83 15.69 6.16
N PRO A 3 -68.53 15.92 7.48
CA PRO A 3 -68.61 17.13 8.34
C PRO A 3 -67.41 17.33 9.33
N ARG A 4 -67.48 18.42 10.15
CA ARG A 4 -66.86 18.56 11.50
C ARG A 4 -67.80 17.98 12.57
N PRO A 5 -67.34 17.49 13.74
CA PRO A 5 -67.43 18.27 15.00
C PRO A 5 -66.21 17.98 15.95
N ALA A 6 -65.69 18.86 16.81
CA ALA A 6 -66.25 19.63 17.94
C ALA A 6 -66.67 18.80 19.18
N CYS A 7 -65.99 19.12 20.30
CA CYS A 7 -66.42 19.03 21.71
C CYS A 7 -66.58 17.65 22.39
N THR A 8 -65.83 17.45 23.48
CA THR A 8 -66.46 17.37 24.81
C THR A 8 -65.57 17.96 25.90
N TYR A 9 -66.25 18.62 26.81
CA TYR A 9 -65.87 19.39 28.00
C TYR A 9 -66.37 18.56 29.19
N ARG A 10 -65.61 18.32 30.27
CA ARG A 10 -65.80 18.95 31.60
C ARG A 10 -64.90 18.34 32.70
N PRO A 11 -64.76 19.06 33.84
CA PRO A 11 -63.69 18.91 34.84
C PRO A 11 -64.15 18.37 36.21
N GLY A 12 -63.16 18.18 37.10
CA GLY A 12 -63.31 18.15 38.57
C GLY A 12 -63.49 16.74 39.17
N GLN A 13 -63.04 16.41 40.39
CA GLN A 13 -62.39 17.18 41.44
C GLN A 13 -62.03 16.22 42.61
N ARG A 14 -60.96 16.53 43.35
CA ARG A 14 -60.64 16.16 44.77
C ARG A 14 -60.17 14.70 45.02
N ARG A 15 -59.22 14.40 45.92
CA ARG A 15 -58.83 14.97 47.23
C ARG A 15 -57.32 14.80 47.54
N ARG A 16 -56.77 15.70 48.35
CA ARG A 16 -55.52 15.57 49.14
C ARG A 16 -55.69 14.54 50.29
N PRO A 17 -54.62 14.10 50.98
CA PRO A 17 -53.96 14.86 52.07
C PRO A 17 -52.43 15.02 51.85
N ASP A 18 -51.82 16.17 52.15
CA ASP A 18 -51.08 16.49 53.40
C ASP A 18 -50.10 15.36 53.79
N SER A 19 -48.76 15.50 53.85
CA SER A 19 -47.93 16.55 54.47
C SER A 19 -46.42 16.30 54.14
N PRO A 20 -45.39 16.99 54.69
CA PRO A 20 -44.36 17.69 53.88
C PRO A 20 -42.88 17.27 54.10
N ALA A 21 -41.97 17.92 53.34
CA ALA A 21 -40.55 18.24 53.61
C ALA A 21 -39.53 17.07 53.60
N HIS A 22 -38.28 17.13 53.13
CA HIS A 22 -37.43 18.01 52.30
C HIS A 22 -36.18 17.14 51.92
N PRO A 23 -35.10 17.63 51.28
CA PRO A 23 -34.51 17.02 50.09
C PRO A 23 -33.21 16.22 50.35
N SER A 24 -32.79 15.41 49.39
CA SER A 24 -31.36 15.17 49.18
C SER A 24 -31.12 14.88 47.70
N HIS A 25 -30.35 15.79 47.10
CA HIS A 25 -29.79 15.65 45.78
C HIS A 25 -28.91 14.40 45.72
N HIS A 26 -29.30 13.43 44.91
CA HIS A 26 -28.36 12.48 44.31
C HIS A 26 -28.28 12.81 42.82
N PRO A 27 -27.16 13.33 42.31
CA PRO A 27 -26.93 13.33 40.88
C PRO A 27 -26.76 11.87 40.43
N GLU A 28 -27.55 11.52 39.42
CA GLU A 28 -27.48 10.28 38.67
C GLU A 28 -26.04 9.96 38.31
N THR A 29 -25.60 8.77 38.71
CA THR A 29 -24.36 8.14 38.25
C THR A 29 -24.44 8.00 36.73
N ARG A 30 -23.87 8.96 36.00
CA ARG A 30 -23.59 8.83 34.57
C ARG A 30 -22.55 7.74 34.39
N MET A 31 -22.99 6.64 33.81
CA MET A 31 -22.15 5.56 33.30
C MET A 31 -21.44 6.05 32.03
N THR A 32 -20.45 6.94 32.18
CA THR A 32 -19.68 7.50 31.05
C THR A 32 -18.27 7.90 31.49
N ASP A 33 -17.61 7.08 32.31
CA ASP A 33 -16.24 7.35 32.75
C ASP A 33 -15.39 6.05 32.70
N ILE A 34 -15.21 5.51 31.50
CA ILE A 34 -14.33 4.34 31.25
C ILE A 34 -13.20 4.68 30.25
N LEU A 35 -13.08 5.92 29.77
CA LEU A 35 -12.08 6.27 28.74
C LEU A 35 -11.03 7.29 29.18
N ALA A 36 -10.80 7.44 30.48
CA ALA A 36 -9.60 8.11 31.00
C ALA A 36 -8.82 7.12 31.88
N LEU A 37 -8.22 6.09 31.25
CA LEU A 37 -7.14 5.36 31.91
C LEU A 37 -6.03 6.39 32.18
N PRO A 38 -5.62 6.63 33.44
CA PRO A 38 -4.45 7.44 33.70
C PRO A 38 -3.28 6.76 33.01
N THR A 39 -2.70 7.41 32.01
CA THR A 39 -1.42 7.00 31.42
C THR A 39 -0.39 7.17 32.53
N ARG A 40 -0.25 6.17 33.39
CA ARG A 40 0.81 6.17 34.40
C ARG A 40 2.12 6.12 33.61
N PRO A 41 2.99 7.13 33.74
CA PRO A 41 4.32 7.04 33.15
C PRO A 41 4.99 5.80 33.73
N TYR A 42 5.57 4.98 32.86
CA TYR A 42 6.30 3.79 33.27
C TYR A 42 7.51 4.23 34.11
N ALA A 43 7.94 3.39 35.06
CA ALA A 43 9.19 3.65 35.74
C ALA A 43 10.34 3.60 34.71
N ALA A 44 11.29 4.53 34.80
CA ALA A 44 12.42 4.63 33.88
C ALA A 44 13.23 3.32 33.79
N ASP A 45 13.27 2.55 34.88
CA ASP A 45 13.96 1.25 34.96
C ASP A 45 13.03 0.05 34.71
N SER A 46 11.81 0.29 34.21
CA SER A 46 10.89 -0.78 33.90
C SER A 46 11.30 -1.51 32.61
N PRO A 47 11.02 -2.82 32.49
CA PRO A 47 11.25 -3.55 31.25
C PRO A 47 10.60 -2.89 30.03
N LEU A 48 9.44 -2.23 30.20
CA LEU A 48 8.76 -1.53 29.10
C LEU A 48 9.48 -0.25 28.68
N ALA A 49 10.08 0.50 29.61
CA ALA A 49 10.91 1.66 29.26
C ALA A 49 12.13 1.23 28.43
N HIS A 50 12.81 0.15 28.86
CA HIS A 50 13.92 -0.41 28.09
C HIS A 50 13.51 -0.91 26.70
N LEU A 51 12.34 -1.54 26.57
CA LEU A 51 11.84 -1.97 25.27
C LEU A 51 11.49 -0.78 24.35
N LEU A 52 10.97 0.32 24.90
CA LEU A 52 10.66 1.53 24.14
C LEU A 52 11.93 2.28 23.72
N ASP A 53 12.95 2.32 24.59
CA ASP A 53 14.26 2.88 24.26
C ASP A 53 14.94 2.05 23.17
N MET A 54 14.93 0.72 23.30
CA MET A 54 15.40 -0.19 22.25
C MET A 54 14.63 -0.01 20.94
N ALA A 55 13.31 0.20 21.00
CA ALA A 55 12.49 0.43 19.80
C ALA A 55 12.74 1.82 19.18
N ALA A 56 13.08 2.82 20.00
CA ALA A 56 13.46 4.16 19.53
C ALA A 56 14.88 4.18 18.95
N GLU A 57 15.78 3.33 19.47
CA GLU A 57 17.15 3.13 18.97
C GLU A 57 17.24 2.13 17.83
N ALA A 58 16.21 1.29 17.63
CA ALA A 58 16.10 0.40 16.48
C ALA A 58 15.93 1.25 15.22
N ALA A 59 17.06 1.60 14.60
CA ALA A 59 17.05 2.12 13.25
C ALA A 59 16.36 1.08 12.35
N GLY A 60 15.51 1.56 11.44
CA GLY A 60 14.97 0.72 10.37
C GLY A 60 16.10 0.08 9.54
N PRO A 61 15.77 -0.89 8.67
CA PRO A 61 16.78 -1.59 7.89
C PRO A 61 17.64 -0.59 7.13
N THR A 62 18.95 -0.81 7.17
CA THR A 62 19.93 -0.04 6.41
C THR A 62 19.65 -0.16 4.91
N GLU A 63 20.17 0.76 4.10
CA GLU A 63 20.01 0.67 2.65
C GLU A 63 20.63 -0.61 2.07
N GLU A 64 21.67 -1.15 2.70
CA GLU A 64 22.28 -2.43 2.29
C GLU A 64 21.35 -3.60 2.57
N GLU A 65 20.82 -3.69 3.78
CA GLU A 65 19.81 -4.70 4.14
C GLU A 65 18.58 -4.60 3.23
N GLN A 66 18.10 -3.39 2.92
CA GLN A 66 16.97 -3.21 2.01
C GLN A 66 17.25 -3.73 0.59
N ARG A 67 18.47 -3.54 0.07
CA ARG A 67 18.86 -4.07 -1.25
C ARG A 67 18.91 -5.58 -1.24
N ASP A 68 19.58 -6.16 -0.25
CA ASP A 68 19.76 -7.61 -0.14
C ASP A 68 18.41 -8.32 0.08
N ASP A 69 17.53 -7.73 0.89
CA ASP A 69 16.17 -8.21 1.09
C ASP A 69 15.33 -8.11 -0.18
N ALA A 70 15.43 -7.02 -0.95
CA ALA A 70 14.71 -6.88 -2.21
C ALA A 70 15.18 -7.90 -3.25
N GLU A 71 16.50 -8.12 -3.39
CA GLU A 71 17.07 -9.14 -4.29
C GLU A 71 16.57 -10.55 -3.90
N THR A 72 16.64 -10.87 -2.61
CA THR A 72 16.22 -12.17 -2.08
C THR A 72 14.72 -12.40 -2.29
N THR A 73 13.91 -11.37 -2.02
CA THR A 73 12.45 -11.43 -2.17
C THR A 73 12.06 -11.60 -3.64
N ALA A 74 12.68 -10.86 -4.56
CA ALA A 74 12.41 -10.97 -5.98
C ALA A 74 12.77 -12.36 -6.54
N ALA A 75 13.94 -12.88 -6.18
CA ALA A 75 14.37 -14.22 -6.56
C ALA A 75 13.41 -15.30 -6.01
N HIS A 76 12.97 -15.16 -4.76
CA HIS A 76 11.98 -16.05 -4.16
C HIS A 76 10.62 -15.99 -4.88
N HIS A 77 10.15 -14.79 -5.20
CA HIS A 77 8.87 -14.60 -5.89
C HIS A 77 8.89 -15.25 -7.28
N ILE A 78 9.95 -15.06 -8.07
CA ILE A 78 10.10 -15.76 -9.35
C ILE A 78 10.10 -17.28 -9.18
N TYR A 79 10.88 -17.79 -8.24
CA TYR A 79 10.97 -19.24 -8.00
C TYR A 79 9.61 -19.85 -7.61
N SER A 80 8.79 -19.12 -6.85
CA SER A 80 7.52 -19.61 -6.34
C SER A 80 6.35 -19.40 -7.30
N ALA A 81 6.23 -18.23 -7.92
CA ALA A 81 5.09 -17.86 -8.76
C ALA A 81 5.30 -18.13 -10.27
N TYR A 82 6.57 -18.27 -10.70
CA TYR A 82 6.96 -18.42 -12.11
C TYR A 82 7.91 -19.62 -12.31
N ALA A 83 7.66 -20.70 -11.55
CA ALA A 83 8.53 -21.87 -11.45
C ALA A 83 8.78 -22.58 -12.79
N HIS A 84 7.85 -22.46 -13.75
CA HIS A 84 7.91 -23.15 -15.04
C HIS A 84 8.35 -22.24 -16.20
N SER A 85 8.66 -20.98 -15.91
CA SER A 85 9.02 -19.96 -16.90
C SER A 85 10.27 -19.20 -16.47
N PHE A 86 10.13 -18.05 -15.81
CA PHE A 86 11.26 -17.19 -15.43
C PHE A 86 12.26 -17.89 -14.52
N ALA A 87 11.80 -18.75 -13.61
CA ALA A 87 12.70 -19.49 -12.71
C ALA A 87 13.66 -20.45 -13.43
N GLN A 88 13.43 -20.74 -14.71
CA GLN A 88 14.33 -21.58 -15.52
C GLN A 88 15.45 -20.79 -16.20
N VAL A 89 15.34 -19.47 -16.28
CA VAL A 89 16.23 -18.62 -17.09
C VAL A 89 16.80 -17.42 -16.36
N ILE A 90 16.33 -17.15 -15.14
CA ILE A 90 16.81 -16.06 -14.27
C ILE A 90 17.29 -16.69 -12.97
N ASP A 91 18.55 -16.46 -12.64
CA ASP A 91 19.14 -16.88 -11.39
C ASP A 91 19.04 -15.76 -10.33
N ALA A 92 19.19 -16.14 -9.05
CA ALA A 92 19.17 -15.18 -7.95
C ALA A 92 20.22 -14.06 -8.09
N ILE A 93 21.36 -14.35 -8.73
CA ILE A 93 22.46 -13.39 -8.96
C ILE A 93 22.15 -12.35 -10.05
N ASP A 94 21.14 -12.58 -10.88
CA ASP A 94 20.75 -11.64 -11.95
C ASP A 94 19.95 -10.45 -11.42
N TRP A 95 19.46 -10.54 -10.18
CA TRP A 95 18.73 -9.49 -9.51
C TRP A 95 19.69 -8.44 -8.94
N ARG A 96 19.27 -7.17 -9.07
CA ARG A 96 19.94 -6.05 -8.43
C ARG A 96 18.94 -5.24 -7.61
N GLY A 97 19.21 -5.10 -6.32
CA GLY A 97 18.38 -4.41 -5.35
C GLY A 97 18.63 -2.91 -5.31
N TYR A 98 17.58 -2.17 -4.97
CA TYR A 98 17.58 -0.74 -4.73
C TYR A 98 16.85 -0.45 -3.42
N PRO A 99 17.42 0.42 -2.55
CA PRO A 99 16.76 0.78 -1.31
C PRO A 99 15.53 1.65 -1.59
N ALA A 100 14.68 1.81 -0.59
CA ALA A 100 13.58 2.75 -0.65
C ALA A 100 14.10 4.16 -0.94
N LEU A 101 13.48 4.85 -1.91
CA LEU A 101 13.78 6.25 -2.20
C LEU A 101 12.68 7.13 -1.62
N ARG A 102 13.03 7.93 -0.61
CA ARG A 102 12.11 8.87 0.03
C ARG A 102 12.54 10.29 -0.28
N ASP A 103 11.68 11.02 -0.98
CA ASP A 103 11.76 12.48 -1.13
C ASP A 103 10.44 13.10 -0.63
N ASN A 104 10.40 14.42 -0.52
CA ASN A 104 9.26 15.16 0.02
C ASN A 104 7.96 14.94 -0.78
N ASP A 105 8.08 14.65 -2.07
CA ASP A 105 6.95 14.54 -3.00
C ASP A 105 6.63 13.10 -3.42
N PHE A 106 7.53 12.14 -3.16
CA PHE A 106 7.34 10.74 -3.57
C PHE A 106 8.07 9.78 -2.63
N THR A 107 7.48 8.59 -2.47
CA THR A 107 8.08 7.48 -1.74
C THR A 107 8.05 6.26 -2.63
N PHE A 108 9.22 5.70 -2.91
CA PHE A 108 9.40 4.41 -3.56
C PHE A 108 9.81 3.38 -2.52
N GLU A 109 9.14 2.23 -2.54
CA GLU A 109 9.53 1.06 -1.76
C GLU A 109 10.85 0.47 -2.27
N PRO A 110 11.55 -0.34 -1.46
CA PRO A 110 12.67 -1.13 -1.96
C PRO A 110 12.23 -1.98 -3.16
N SER A 111 13.12 -2.09 -4.14
CA SER A 111 12.83 -2.80 -5.38
C SER A 111 14.03 -3.60 -5.84
N ALA A 112 13.81 -4.56 -6.73
CA ALA A 112 14.88 -5.26 -7.43
C ALA A 112 14.59 -5.31 -8.92
N VAL A 113 15.65 -5.33 -9.74
CA VAL A 113 15.54 -5.42 -11.19
C VAL A 113 16.40 -6.54 -11.75
N ALA A 114 15.95 -7.17 -12.83
CA ALA A 114 16.73 -8.16 -13.58
C ALA A 114 16.69 -7.83 -15.08
N TRP A 115 17.82 -7.97 -15.77
CA TRP A 115 17.94 -7.74 -17.21
C TRP A 115 17.71 -9.04 -17.98
N LEU A 116 16.82 -9.02 -18.96
CA LEU A 116 16.46 -10.21 -19.77
C LEU A 116 17.05 -10.19 -21.19
N ASP A 117 18.00 -9.30 -21.45
CA ASP A 117 18.49 -8.98 -22.80
C ASP A 117 17.42 -8.36 -23.73
N GLY A 118 17.82 -7.92 -24.92
CA GLY A 118 16.91 -7.45 -25.96
C GLY A 118 16.18 -6.13 -25.65
N GLY A 119 16.53 -5.45 -24.56
CA GLY A 119 15.80 -4.28 -24.08
C GLY A 119 14.87 -4.57 -22.92
N LEU A 120 14.68 -5.81 -22.50
CA LEU A 120 13.64 -6.19 -21.54
C LEU A 120 14.19 -6.22 -20.12
N TRP A 121 13.42 -5.68 -19.19
CA TRP A 121 13.73 -5.70 -17.76
C TRP A 121 12.57 -6.27 -16.97
N LEU A 122 12.88 -6.94 -15.87
CA LEU A 122 11.93 -7.16 -14.79
C LEU A 122 12.18 -6.14 -13.69
N HIS A 123 11.09 -5.66 -13.10
CA HIS A 123 11.09 -4.84 -11.91
C HIS A 123 10.16 -5.49 -10.88
N HIS A 124 10.71 -5.79 -9.71
CA HIS A 124 9.99 -6.35 -8.58
C HIS A 124 9.93 -5.33 -7.45
N THR A 125 8.76 -5.21 -6.84
CA THR A 125 8.52 -4.42 -5.63
C THR A 125 7.59 -5.17 -4.71
N LEU A 126 7.77 -5.00 -3.41
CA LEU A 126 6.82 -5.44 -2.40
C LEU A 126 5.87 -4.28 -2.07
N HIS A 127 4.64 -4.35 -2.53
CA HIS A 127 3.62 -3.35 -2.19
C HIS A 127 2.96 -3.72 -0.87
N ILE A 128 3.05 -2.83 0.12
CA ILE A 128 2.46 -3.04 1.44
C ILE A 128 1.29 -2.08 1.60
N SER A 129 0.08 -2.63 1.77
CA SER A 129 -1.12 -1.86 2.11
C SER A 129 -1.74 -2.35 3.41
N GLU A 130 -2.44 -1.46 4.12
CA GLU A 130 -3.18 -1.85 5.34
C GLU A 130 -4.33 -2.82 5.05
N THR A 131 -4.89 -2.78 3.83
CA THR A 131 -6.06 -3.57 3.44
C THR A 131 -5.71 -4.95 2.92
N ASP A 132 -4.65 -5.06 2.11
CA ASP A 132 -4.32 -6.26 1.34
C ASP A 132 -3.02 -6.91 1.83
N GLY A 133 -2.35 -6.29 2.81
CA GLY A 133 -1.08 -6.77 3.35
C GLY A 133 0.08 -6.54 2.39
N ALA A 134 1.12 -7.36 2.53
CA ALA A 134 2.27 -7.35 1.65
C ALA A 134 1.98 -8.21 0.41
N ARG A 135 2.13 -7.61 -0.77
CA ARG A 135 1.93 -8.26 -2.07
C ARG A 135 3.15 -8.02 -2.96
N ASP A 136 3.68 -9.10 -3.51
CA ASP A 136 4.67 -9.03 -4.57
C ASP A 136 4.05 -8.49 -5.86
N VAL A 137 4.73 -7.51 -6.47
CA VAL A 137 4.37 -6.95 -7.77
C VAL A 137 5.56 -7.14 -8.69
N LEU A 138 5.35 -7.92 -9.75
CA LEU A 138 6.33 -8.09 -10.82
C LEU A 138 5.86 -7.32 -12.05
N THR A 139 6.75 -6.52 -12.63
CA THR A 139 6.48 -5.74 -13.83
C THR A 139 7.51 -6.07 -14.89
N LEU A 140 7.05 -6.41 -16.08
CA LEU A 140 7.87 -6.56 -17.27
C LEU A 140 7.91 -5.23 -18.02
N ILE A 141 9.11 -4.66 -18.14
CA ILE A 141 9.37 -3.41 -18.84
C ILE A 141 9.92 -3.75 -20.22
N VAL A 142 9.16 -3.44 -21.27
CA VAL A 142 9.47 -3.85 -22.64
C VAL A 142 9.63 -2.66 -23.58
N PRO A 143 10.55 -2.71 -24.54
CA PRO A 143 10.69 -1.65 -25.53
C PRO A 143 9.43 -1.54 -26.39
N CYS A 144 8.98 -0.32 -26.65
CA CYS A 144 7.85 -0.10 -27.53
C CYS A 144 8.27 -0.21 -29.01
N ASN A 145 7.41 -0.78 -29.85
CA ASN A 145 7.67 -0.92 -31.29
C ASN A 145 7.72 0.42 -32.04
N CYS A 146 7.17 1.50 -31.47
CA CYS A 146 7.30 2.85 -32.01
C CYS A 146 8.72 3.43 -31.84
N GLY A 147 9.56 2.81 -30.98
CA GLY A 147 10.93 3.24 -30.72
C GLY A 147 11.08 4.45 -29.79
N HIS A 148 10.00 4.90 -29.15
CA HIS A 148 10.00 6.11 -28.31
C HIS A 148 10.14 5.86 -26.81
N GLY A 149 10.27 4.60 -26.38
CA GLY A 149 10.59 4.24 -25.00
C GLY A 149 10.09 2.86 -24.62
N TYR A 150 9.52 2.74 -23.42
CA TYR A 150 9.15 1.48 -22.79
C TYR A 150 7.68 1.44 -22.40
N VAL A 151 7.15 0.22 -22.24
CA VAL A 151 5.82 -0.05 -21.71
C VAL A 151 5.99 -0.98 -20.51
N ASP A 152 5.29 -0.67 -19.44
CA ASP A 152 5.31 -1.43 -18.20
C ASP A 152 4.09 -2.35 -18.17
N ILE A 153 4.32 -3.65 -18.00
CA ILE A 153 3.27 -4.68 -18.00
C ILE A 153 3.34 -5.41 -16.66
N GLN A 154 2.36 -5.19 -15.79
CA GLN A 154 2.26 -5.91 -14.53
C GLN A 154 1.91 -7.38 -14.79
N LEU A 155 2.67 -8.28 -14.18
CA LEU A 155 2.49 -9.72 -14.26
C LEU A 155 1.89 -10.21 -12.94
N ASP A 156 0.60 -10.55 -12.98
CA ASP A 156 -0.11 -11.05 -11.81
C ASP A 156 0.01 -12.58 -11.67
N THR A 157 0.22 -13.29 -12.78
CA THR A 157 0.35 -14.75 -12.81
C THR A 157 1.28 -15.22 -13.93
N GLU A 158 1.71 -16.47 -13.84
CA GLU A 158 2.47 -17.13 -14.92
C GLU A 158 1.66 -17.24 -16.23
N ASP A 159 0.34 -17.41 -16.16
CA ASP A 159 -0.50 -17.42 -17.36
C ASP A 159 -0.48 -16.07 -18.10
N VAL A 160 -0.56 -14.95 -17.37
CA VAL A 160 -0.43 -13.60 -17.94
C VAL A 160 0.92 -13.42 -18.61
N LEU A 161 2.01 -13.92 -18.00
CA LEU A 161 3.32 -13.91 -18.63
C LEU A 161 3.32 -14.65 -19.97
N LEU A 162 2.74 -15.86 -20.03
CA LEU A 162 2.70 -16.63 -21.27
C LEU A 162 1.91 -15.94 -22.38
N GLU A 163 0.80 -15.28 -22.03
CA GLU A 163 0.04 -14.44 -22.95
C GLU A 163 0.87 -13.28 -23.49
N VAL A 164 1.52 -12.52 -22.59
CA VAL A 164 2.40 -11.39 -22.97
C VAL A 164 3.56 -11.86 -23.86
N LEU A 165 4.21 -12.98 -23.54
CA LEU A 165 5.29 -13.52 -24.37
C LEU A 165 4.80 -13.95 -25.75
N ALA A 166 3.57 -14.47 -25.86
CA ALA A 166 2.96 -14.80 -27.15
C ALA A 166 2.71 -13.54 -27.99
N GLU A 167 2.31 -12.43 -27.37
CA GLU A 167 2.12 -11.13 -28.03
C GLU A 167 3.44 -10.47 -28.46
N LEU A 168 4.50 -10.63 -27.67
CA LEU A 168 5.82 -10.07 -27.95
C LEU A 168 6.61 -10.87 -29.00
N ARG A 169 6.26 -12.14 -29.22
CA ARG A 169 6.99 -13.02 -30.14
C ARG A 169 7.04 -12.50 -31.59
N PRO A 170 5.93 -12.05 -32.22
CA PRO A 170 5.95 -11.56 -33.60
C PRO A 170 6.77 -10.29 -33.79
N THR A 171 6.93 -9.50 -32.73
CA THR A 171 7.65 -8.22 -32.73
C THR A 171 9.08 -8.34 -32.19
N HIS A 172 9.54 -9.56 -31.92
CA HIS A 172 10.86 -9.85 -31.35
C HIS A 172 11.11 -9.11 -30.02
N GLY A 173 10.15 -9.20 -29.09
CA GLY A 173 10.30 -8.64 -27.74
C GLY A 173 9.83 -7.18 -27.60
N ARG A 174 9.08 -6.64 -28.57
CA ARG A 174 8.61 -5.24 -28.54
C ARG A 174 7.10 -5.14 -28.36
N SER A 175 6.64 -4.35 -27.41
CA SER A 175 5.19 -4.14 -27.23
C SER A 175 4.61 -3.30 -28.37
N GLN A 176 3.36 -3.57 -28.76
CA GLN A 176 2.64 -2.73 -29.69
C GLN A 176 2.21 -1.44 -29.00
N HIS A 177 2.47 -0.31 -29.64
CA HIS A 177 1.91 0.96 -29.22
C HIS A 177 0.38 0.94 -29.41
N THR A 178 -0.37 1.11 -28.33
CA THR A 178 -1.80 1.43 -28.39
C THR A 178 -1.93 2.94 -28.22
N ASP A 179 -2.79 3.60 -29.00
CA ASP A 179 -2.98 5.07 -29.02
C ASP A 179 -3.63 5.63 -27.71
N ALA A 180 -3.41 4.97 -26.57
CA ALA A 180 -3.90 5.40 -25.27
C ALA A 180 -2.98 6.49 -24.69
N PRO A 181 -3.50 7.52 -24.02
CA PRO A 181 -2.78 8.78 -23.72
C PRO A 181 -1.58 8.71 -22.77
N LEU A 182 -1.15 7.53 -22.33
CA LEU A 182 0.03 7.32 -21.48
C LEU A 182 1.12 6.62 -22.32
N ASP A 183 1.37 7.22 -23.47
CA ASP A 183 2.33 6.83 -24.50
C ASP A 183 3.69 6.50 -23.87
N CYS A 184 4.21 5.31 -24.17
CA CYS A 184 5.59 4.77 -24.10
C CYS A 184 6.78 5.59 -23.53
N HIS A 185 6.57 6.51 -22.58
CA HIS A 185 7.48 7.56 -22.17
C HIS A 185 8.15 7.24 -20.82
N SER A 186 8.66 6.03 -20.63
CA SER A 186 9.42 5.71 -19.41
C SER A 186 10.85 6.26 -19.43
N VAL A 187 11.23 7.08 -20.43
CA VAL A 187 12.54 7.77 -20.44
C VAL A 187 12.31 9.26 -20.66
N PRO A 188 12.69 10.15 -19.72
CA PRO A 188 12.80 11.57 -20.01
C PRO A 188 13.75 11.72 -21.21
N LEU A 189 13.32 12.42 -22.26
CA LEU A 189 14.22 12.86 -23.32
C LEU A 189 15.31 13.72 -22.68
N LEU A 190 16.44 13.11 -22.31
CA LEU A 190 17.64 13.86 -21.97
C LEU A 190 17.93 14.72 -23.22
N PRO A 191 18.04 16.05 -23.08
CA PRO A 191 18.42 16.88 -24.20
C PRO A 191 19.73 16.33 -24.73
N ARG A 192 19.75 15.96 -26.02
CA ARG A 192 20.99 15.57 -26.69
C ARG A 192 22.00 16.67 -26.37
N LEU A 193 23.02 16.33 -25.58
CA LEU A 193 24.21 17.16 -25.45
C LEU A 193 24.85 17.14 -26.84
N ASN A 194 24.39 18.06 -27.69
CA ASN A 194 25.00 18.32 -28.98
C ASN A 194 26.47 18.63 -28.70
N GLY A 195 27.33 17.77 -29.23
CA GLY A 195 28.76 17.94 -29.20
C GLY A 195 29.12 19.35 -29.67
N ARG A 196 29.86 20.06 -28.83
CA ARG A 196 30.68 21.17 -29.29
C ARG A 196 31.91 20.56 -29.98
N GLN A 197 31.93 20.68 -31.30
CA GLN A 197 33.19 20.83 -32.04
C GLN A 197 33.86 22.14 -31.62
#